data_AF-A0A1N6DE99-F1
#
_entry.id   AF-A0A1N6DE99-F1
#
_cell.length_a   1.000
_cell.length_b   1.000
_cell.length_c   1.000
_cell.angle_alpha   90.00
_cell.angle_beta   90.00
_cell.angle_gamma   90.00
#
_symmetry.space_group_name_H-M   'P 1'
#
loop_
_entity.id
_entity.type
_entity.pdbx_description
1 polymer ?
#
loop_
_entity_poly.entity_id
_entity_poly.type
_entity_poly.pdbx_seq_one_letter_code
_entity_poly.pdbx_strand_id
1 'polypeptide(L)'
;MSDFTYNGIVLKPVKIHEIQQNPVYSNDGVDYLYTHFRISLSALYNPQMTSYAVGNPPQQFPGILPAMTDIAIRQALMTPHKQLVFANFGTNQIVSPRVDLGHTVDANNGPKPISCSIKRVDGDRTYHVSYEIETWIVACNGSSDDVSGLVSNRYSQTHEIDGQHRTVKTSEGLAIFRTDVLGLAGVFADAFRHLLLPPISRGYYREKVRINVAPEGNAIQWTTVDEERFYDLGESDPRAGGTGVLRVEASYGVSSMNAGGMAVLTSVAQCDVQVWGNKYSNNWTLLQACFFVVFSKFPVDITSGFLRNVAVRQNLTGRDAQVSVQFQMNPIDNPKKGLNLLAIDGLRATNVFGDQNGLNPGLPNSAGTRGTMFETLRTAIMKNVCDPVRPPEPNEISGGYGVGSSYDGPPPAVEVTSTDILSPTPDHYSPQTKRYPYTEYKIKSTYTTQNGRYQSPVAGPDSSESSVVNLHAPTSQRLVEWTCERVNEIPAIPSPNLPSDFFTLLSSDVGLANYEMLAGGDILYKISGIYVYSCKKKKGAGDTLQIDAAPWMDYPIGDNVGVIPGGSSQIIGGPGFSPGILADDVNAAPPG
;
A
#
# COMPACT_ATOMS: atom_id res chain seq x y z
N MET A 1 -5.18 -26.74 -36.70
CA MET A 1 -5.51 -25.34 -37.05
C MET A 1 -5.83 -24.63 -35.75
N SER A 2 -5.28 -23.42 -35.53
CA SER A 2 -5.55 -22.62 -34.34
C SER A 2 -6.82 -21.79 -34.54
N ASP A 3 -7.74 -21.86 -33.60
CA ASP A 3 -8.99 -21.11 -33.62
C ASP A 3 -8.95 -20.07 -32.49
N PHE A 4 -9.27 -18.81 -32.83
CA PHE A 4 -9.33 -17.73 -31.86
C PHE A 4 -10.73 -17.11 -31.89
N THR A 5 -11.41 -17.11 -30.75
CA THR A 5 -12.76 -16.57 -30.60
C THR A 5 -12.76 -15.53 -29.48
N TYR A 6 -13.31 -14.35 -29.73
CA TYR A 6 -13.50 -13.32 -28.71
C TYR A 6 -14.87 -12.66 -28.85
N ASN A 7 -15.63 -12.57 -27.75
CA ASN A 7 -16.98 -11.99 -27.76
C ASN A 7 -17.91 -12.63 -28.83
N GLY A 8 -17.78 -13.95 -29.05
CA GLY A 8 -18.50 -14.69 -30.08
C GLY A 8 -18.01 -14.48 -31.53
N ILE A 9 -17.05 -13.58 -31.75
CA ILE A 9 -16.42 -13.38 -33.07
C ILE A 9 -15.30 -14.39 -33.24
N VAL A 10 -15.42 -15.21 -34.29
CA VAL A 10 -14.43 -16.22 -34.64
C VAL A 10 -13.49 -15.64 -35.69
N LEU A 11 -12.21 -15.46 -35.33
CA LEU A 11 -11.17 -14.98 -36.23
C LEU A 11 -10.54 -16.16 -36.97
N LYS A 12 -10.62 -16.18 -38.31
CA LYS A 12 -10.02 -17.24 -39.18
C LYS A 12 -9.70 -16.73 -40.59
N PRO A 13 -8.54 -17.12 -41.18
CA PRO A 13 -7.39 -17.75 -40.54
C PRO A 13 -6.66 -16.78 -39.58
N VAL A 14 -6.03 -17.34 -38.55
CA VAL A 14 -5.24 -16.59 -37.57
C VAL A 14 -3.77 -16.95 -37.72
N LYS A 15 -2.93 -15.92 -37.80
CA LYS A 15 -1.48 -16.00 -37.64
C LYS A 15 -1.13 -15.37 -36.30
N ILE A 16 -0.73 -16.21 -35.35
CA ILE A 16 -0.26 -15.75 -34.04
C ILE A 16 1.17 -15.24 -34.21
N HIS A 17 1.41 -14.01 -33.77
CA HIS A 17 2.77 -13.45 -33.76
C HIS A 17 3.46 -13.78 -32.46
N GLU A 18 2.74 -13.64 -31.35
CA GLU A 18 3.29 -13.76 -30.02
C GLU A 18 2.23 -14.23 -29.01
N ILE A 19 2.62 -15.16 -28.13
CA ILE A 19 1.90 -15.50 -26.91
C ILE A 19 2.92 -15.39 -25.78
N GLN A 20 2.80 -14.33 -24.99
CA GLN A 20 3.59 -14.18 -23.76
C GLN A 20 2.81 -14.77 -22.60
N GLN A 21 3.50 -15.53 -21.75
CA GLN A 21 2.97 -16.09 -20.51
C GLN A 21 3.89 -15.65 -19.39
N ASN A 22 3.45 -14.65 -18.64
CA ASN A 22 4.22 -14.07 -17.56
C ASN A 22 3.56 -14.46 -16.24
N PRO A 23 4.20 -15.29 -15.39
CA PRO A 23 3.70 -15.52 -14.05
C PRO A 23 3.77 -14.21 -13.26
N VAL A 24 2.67 -13.84 -12.63
CA VAL A 24 2.59 -12.65 -11.77
C VAL A 24 2.61 -13.13 -10.33
N TYR A 25 3.58 -12.63 -9.59
CA TYR A 25 3.78 -12.94 -8.17
C TYR A 25 3.37 -11.74 -7.31
N SER A 26 3.16 -11.99 -6.02
CA SER A 26 3.09 -10.95 -5.01
C SER A 26 4.35 -10.08 -5.00
N ASN A 27 4.28 -8.88 -4.41
CA ASN A 27 5.40 -7.93 -4.40
C ASN A 27 6.69 -8.48 -3.75
N ASP A 28 6.56 -9.47 -2.86
CA ASP A 28 7.68 -10.19 -2.23
C ASP A 28 8.21 -11.37 -3.08
N GLY A 29 7.55 -11.69 -4.20
CA GLY A 29 7.91 -12.79 -5.10
C GLY A 29 7.55 -14.18 -4.60
N VAL A 30 6.83 -14.31 -3.48
CA VAL A 30 6.59 -15.60 -2.82
C VAL A 30 5.32 -16.29 -3.33
N ASP A 31 4.21 -15.56 -3.39
CA ASP A 31 2.93 -16.13 -3.81
C ASP A 31 2.72 -15.93 -5.30
N TYR A 32 2.40 -17.00 -6.01
CA TYR A 32 1.89 -16.91 -7.36
C TYR A 32 0.44 -16.40 -7.32
N LEU A 33 0.16 -15.30 -8.02
CA LEU A 33 -1.16 -14.69 -8.07
C LEU A 33 -1.96 -15.22 -9.26
N TYR A 34 -1.39 -15.12 -10.45
CA TYR A 34 -2.01 -15.53 -11.72
C TYR A 34 -0.97 -15.54 -12.84
N THR A 35 -1.29 -16.15 -13.98
CA THR A 35 -0.50 -16.04 -15.21
C THR A 35 -1.14 -14.98 -16.08
N HIS A 36 -0.36 -13.95 -16.40
CA HIS A 36 -0.70 -12.93 -17.39
C HIS A 36 -0.41 -13.48 -18.78
N PHE A 37 -1.46 -13.60 -19.58
CA PHE A 37 -1.37 -13.94 -20.98
C PHE A 37 -1.51 -12.68 -21.82
N ARG A 38 -0.54 -12.43 -22.70
CA ARG A 38 -0.66 -11.42 -23.76
C ARG A 38 -0.57 -12.11 -25.12
N ILE A 39 -1.62 -11.97 -25.91
CA ILE A 39 -1.74 -12.61 -27.22
C ILE A 39 -1.76 -11.52 -28.29
N SER A 40 -0.79 -11.56 -29.20
CA SER A 40 -0.74 -10.71 -30.39
C SER A 40 -0.89 -11.58 -31.64
N LEU A 41 -1.86 -11.22 -32.48
CA LEU A 41 -2.19 -11.99 -33.67
C LEU A 41 -2.58 -11.10 -34.85
N SER A 42 -2.43 -11.65 -36.06
CA SER A 42 -3.09 -11.15 -37.25
C SER A 42 -4.16 -12.12 -37.71
N ALA A 43 -5.34 -11.60 -37.99
CA ALA A 43 -6.44 -12.35 -38.55
C ALA A 43 -6.92 -11.72 -39.85
N LEU A 44 -7.53 -12.57 -40.66
CA LEU A 44 -8.37 -12.14 -41.77
C LEU A 44 -9.83 -12.23 -41.31
N TYR A 45 -10.62 -11.21 -41.60
CA TYR A 45 -12.07 -11.36 -41.60
C TYR A 45 -12.63 -10.88 -42.95
N ASN A 46 -13.57 -11.65 -43.50
CA ASN A 46 -14.20 -11.38 -44.79
C ASN A 46 -15.71 -11.32 -44.59
N PRO A 47 -16.38 -10.17 -44.79
CA PRO A 47 -17.81 -10.03 -44.54
C PRO A 47 -18.68 -11.05 -45.31
N GLN A 48 -18.27 -11.61 -46.46
CA GLN A 48 -19.12 -12.64 -47.09
C GLN A 48 -19.06 -14.01 -46.41
N MET A 49 -17.98 -14.29 -45.68
CA MET A 49 -17.85 -15.50 -44.85
C MET A 49 -18.15 -15.21 -43.37
N THR A 50 -17.98 -13.97 -42.92
CA THR A 50 -18.02 -13.52 -41.51
C THR A 50 -18.64 -12.12 -41.38
N SER A 51 -19.76 -11.83 -42.05
CA SER A 51 -20.50 -10.57 -41.88
C SER A 51 -21.28 -10.60 -40.58
N TYR A 52 -21.21 -9.49 -39.83
CA TYR A 52 -21.98 -9.31 -38.60
C TYR A 52 -22.86 -8.07 -38.71
N ALA A 53 -24.11 -8.19 -38.26
CA ALA A 53 -24.99 -7.06 -38.01
C ALA A 53 -24.64 -6.40 -36.68
N VAL A 54 -24.91 -5.10 -36.55
CA VAL A 54 -24.80 -4.39 -35.27
C VAL A 54 -25.80 -5.04 -34.29
N GLY A 55 -25.28 -5.63 -33.22
CA GLY A 55 -26.04 -6.33 -32.17
C GLY A 55 -25.15 -6.61 -30.95
N ASN A 56 -25.74 -6.98 -29.81
CA ASN A 56 -25.01 -7.31 -28.58
C ASN A 56 -25.47 -8.68 -28.04
N PRO A 57 -24.80 -9.80 -28.38
CA PRO A 57 -23.61 -9.91 -29.23
C PRO A 57 -23.91 -9.72 -30.73
N PRO A 58 -22.91 -9.41 -31.57
CA PRO A 58 -23.09 -9.29 -33.02
C PRO A 58 -23.59 -10.61 -33.61
N GLN A 59 -24.63 -10.55 -34.46
CA GLN A 59 -25.17 -11.74 -35.13
C GLN A 59 -24.67 -11.84 -36.57
N GLN A 60 -24.31 -13.04 -37.00
CA GLN A 60 -23.81 -13.26 -38.36
C GLN A 60 -24.95 -13.08 -39.37
N PHE A 61 -24.83 -12.10 -40.27
CA PHE A 61 -25.86 -11.80 -41.27
C PHE A 61 -25.25 -11.54 -42.65
N PRO A 62 -25.28 -12.53 -43.57
CA PRO A 62 -24.72 -12.43 -44.91
C PRO A 62 -25.23 -11.20 -45.69
N GLY A 63 -24.32 -10.44 -46.31
CA GLY A 63 -24.67 -9.37 -47.26
C GLY A 63 -24.70 -7.94 -46.72
N ILE A 64 -24.29 -7.70 -45.47
CA ILE A 64 -24.16 -6.35 -44.91
C ILE A 64 -22.92 -5.63 -45.47
N LEU A 65 -23.02 -4.31 -45.61
CA LEU A 65 -21.92 -3.46 -46.08
C LEU A 65 -20.66 -3.64 -45.21
N PRO A 66 -19.46 -3.75 -45.82
CA PRO A 66 -18.18 -3.95 -45.13
C PRO A 66 -17.90 -2.91 -44.03
N ALA A 67 -18.23 -1.63 -44.28
CA ALA A 67 -18.01 -0.54 -43.31
C ALA A 67 -18.84 -0.71 -42.03
N MET A 68 -20.10 -1.15 -42.14
CA MET A 68 -20.93 -1.42 -40.97
C MET A 68 -20.44 -2.65 -40.21
N THR A 69 -19.93 -3.64 -40.95
CA THR A 69 -19.35 -4.85 -40.38
C THR A 69 -18.07 -4.53 -39.60
N ASP A 70 -17.20 -3.65 -40.11
CA ASP A 70 -15.98 -3.24 -39.41
C ASP A 70 -16.29 -2.51 -38.09
N ILE A 71 -17.23 -1.55 -38.08
CA ILE A 71 -17.62 -0.85 -36.85
C ILE A 71 -18.15 -1.85 -35.82
N ALA A 72 -19.03 -2.77 -36.23
CA ALA A 72 -19.59 -3.79 -35.34
C ALA A 72 -18.53 -4.75 -34.80
N ILE A 73 -17.63 -5.25 -35.65
CA ILE A 73 -16.54 -6.15 -35.27
C ILE A 73 -15.55 -5.42 -34.36
N ARG A 74 -15.10 -4.22 -34.71
CA ARG A 74 -14.18 -3.44 -33.88
C ARG A 74 -14.78 -3.14 -32.53
N GLN A 75 -16.04 -2.70 -32.48
CA GLN A 75 -16.74 -2.45 -31.22
C GLN A 75 -16.81 -3.71 -30.36
N ALA A 76 -17.19 -4.84 -30.95
CA ALA A 76 -17.30 -6.10 -30.23
C ALA A 76 -15.94 -6.65 -29.77
N LEU A 77 -14.88 -6.52 -30.59
CA LEU A 77 -13.52 -6.92 -30.23
C LEU A 77 -12.88 -6.00 -29.19
N MET A 78 -13.26 -4.72 -29.16
CA MET A 78 -12.74 -3.77 -28.17
C MET A 78 -13.59 -3.71 -26.88
N THR A 79 -14.70 -4.47 -26.80
CA THR A 79 -15.52 -4.52 -25.59
C THR A 79 -14.85 -5.42 -24.55
N PRO A 80 -14.45 -4.89 -23.37
CA PRO A 80 -13.78 -5.68 -22.33
C PRO A 80 -14.72 -6.70 -21.68
N HIS A 81 -14.13 -7.65 -20.94
CA HIS A 81 -14.84 -8.65 -20.11
C HIS A 81 -15.72 -9.62 -20.92
N LYS A 82 -15.35 -9.87 -22.17
CA LYS A 82 -16.01 -10.86 -23.02
C LYS A 82 -15.18 -12.14 -23.09
N GLN A 83 -15.85 -13.25 -23.38
CA GLN A 83 -15.19 -14.55 -23.45
C GLN A 83 -14.16 -14.60 -24.58
N LEU A 84 -12.94 -14.93 -24.19
CA LEU A 84 -11.79 -15.30 -25.00
C LEU A 84 -11.66 -16.82 -24.99
N VAL A 85 -11.64 -17.44 -26.17
CA VAL A 85 -11.34 -18.86 -26.35
C VAL A 85 -10.25 -18.97 -27.40
N PHE A 86 -9.09 -19.49 -26.99
CA PHE A 86 -7.99 -19.84 -27.88
C PHE A 86 -7.80 -21.35 -27.86
N ALA A 87 -8.11 -21.98 -29.00
CA ALA A 87 -7.98 -23.41 -29.19
C ALA A 87 -6.82 -23.72 -30.13
N ASN A 88 -5.98 -24.67 -29.73
CA ASN A 88 -4.87 -25.16 -30.55
C ASN A 88 -5.03 -26.66 -30.76
N PHE A 89 -4.99 -27.10 -32.01
CA PHE A 89 -5.22 -28.50 -32.40
C PHE A 89 -6.52 -29.11 -31.86
N GLY A 90 -7.58 -28.30 -31.73
CA GLY A 90 -8.90 -28.75 -31.24
C GLY A 90 -9.05 -28.79 -29.72
N THR A 91 -7.99 -28.50 -28.96
CA THR A 91 -8.04 -28.38 -27.50
C THR A 91 -8.03 -26.91 -27.10
N ASN A 92 -8.97 -26.51 -26.24
CA ASN A 92 -9.01 -25.16 -25.68
C ASN A 92 -7.81 -24.98 -24.75
N GLN A 93 -6.83 -24.19 -25.18
CA GLN A 93 -5.63 -23.89 -24.39
C GLN A 93 -5.88 -22.75 -23.40
N ILE A 94 -6.65 -21.74 -23.81
CA ILE A 94 -6.97 -20.57 -22.99
C ILE A 94 -8.47 -20.32 -23.11
N VAL A 95 -9.16 -20.30 -21.97
CA VAL A 95 -10.58 -19.92 -21.87
C VAL A 95 -10.70 -18.90 -20.74
N SER A 96 -11.14 -17.69 -21.07
CA SER A 96 -11.22 -16.60 -20.09
C SER A 96 -12.30 -15.57 -20.45
N PRO A 97 -13.25 -15.23 -19.57
CA PRO A 97 -13.57 -16.00 -18.36
C PRO A 97 -14.12 -17.39 -18.68
N ARG A 98 -14.18 -18.25 -17.64
CA ARG A 98 -14.87 -19.55 -17.68
C ARG A 98 -16.37 -19.36 -17.54
N VAL A 99 -17.01 -18.96 -18.64
CA VAL A 99 -18.48 -18.76 -18.71
C VAL A 99 -19.25 -20.07 -18.44
N ASP A 100 -18.61 -21.23 -18.69
CA ASP A 100 -19.10 -22.55 -18.30
C ASP A 100 -19.33 -22.69 -16.79
N LEU A 101 -18.59 -21.95 -15.98
CA LEU A 101 -18.73 -21.88 -14.52
C LEU A 101 -19.55 -20.66 -14.05
N GLY A 102 -20.14 -19.89 -14.97
CA GLY A 102 -20.86 -18.65 -14.65
C GLY A 102 -19.97 -17.44 -14.36
N HIS A 103 -18.67 -17.54 -14.60
CA HIS A 103 -17.75 -16.40 -14.41
C HIS A 103 -18.00 -15.34 -15.50
N THR A 104 -18.14 -14.08 -15.08
CA THR A 104 -18.41 -12.93 -15.97
C THR A 104 -17.15 -12.13 -16.33
N VAL A 105 -16.11 -12.24 -15.52
CA VAL A 105 -14.78 -11.61 -15.68
C VAL A 105 -13.70 -12.65 -15.37
N ASP A 106 -12.45 -12.39 -15.75
CA ASP A 106 -11.31 -13.24 -15.41
C ASP A 106 -10.78 -12.97 -13.99
N ALA A 107 -9.62 -13.53 -13.63
CA ALA A 107 -9.06 -13.40 -12.29
C ALA A 107 -8.68 -11.95 -11.89
N ASN A 108 -8.46 -11.07 -12.88
CA ASN A 108 -8.00 -9.70 -12.70
C ASN A 108 -8.78 -8.67 -13.56
N ASN A 109 -10.10 -8.80 -13.55
CA ASN A 109 -11.05 -7.93 -14.25
C ASN A 109 -10.77 -7.79 -15.76
N GLY A 110 -10.39 -8.88 -16.41
CA GLY A 110 -10.25 -9.02 -17.85
C GLY A 110 -11.23 -10.04 -18.44
N PRO A 111 -11.01 -10.50 -19.68
CA PRO A 111 -9.98 -10.09 -20.62
C PRO A 111 -10.08 -8.62 -21.06
N LYS A 112 -8.94 -7.97 -21.31
CA LYS A 112 -8.83 -6.55 -21.70
C LYS A 112 -8.22 -6.45 -23.11
N PRO A 113 -9.01 -6.04 -24.13
CA PRO A 113 -8.49 -5.76 -25.47
C PRO A 113 -7.50 -4.58 -25.41
N ILE A 114 -6.30 -4.75 -25.98
CA ILE A 114 -5.25 -3.72 -26.01
C ILE A 114 -5.37 -2.93 -27.31
N SER A 115 -5.48 -3.60 -28.45
CA SER A 115 -5.58 -2.93 -29.75
C SER A 115 -6.29 -3.77 -30.81
N CYS A 116 -7.00 -3.11 -31.71
CA CYS A 116 -7.61 -3.69 -32.90
C CYS A 116 -7.39 -2.75 -34.09
N SER A 117 -6.39 -3.05 -34.92
CA SER A 117 -5.94 -2.19 -36.02
C SER A 117 -6.03 -2.92 -37.36
N ILE A 118 -6.70 -2.32 -38.34
CA ILE A 118 -6.67 -2.81 -39.73
C ILE A 118 -5.31 -2.43 -40.32
N LYS A 119 -4.50 -3.42 -40.69
CA LYS A 119 -3.20 -3.20 -41.31
C LYS A 119 -3.29 -3.07 -42.83
N ARG A 120 -4.22 -3.80 -43.45
CA ARG A 120 -4.37 -3.85 -44.90
C ARG A 120 -5.81 -4.19 -45.26
N VAL A 121 -6.30 -3.59 -46.33
CA VAL A 121 -7.61 -3.89 -46.93
C VAL A 121 -7.36 -4.45 -48.31
N ASP A 122 -7.78 -5.69 -48.54
CA ASP A 122 -7.68 -6.37 -49.83
C ASP A 122 -9.07 -6.45 -50.47
N GLY A 123 -9.29 -5.58 -51.46
CA GLY A 123 -10.58 -5.42 -52.13
C GLY A 123 -11.61 -4.69 -51.28
N ASP A 124 -12.89 -4.92 -51.56
CA ASP A 124 -14.02 -4.37 -50.80
C ASP A 124 -14.38 -5.22 -49.57
N ARG A 125 -13.85 -6.45 -49.47
CA ARG A 125 -14.38 -7.49 -48.58
C ARG A 125 -13.34 -8.22 -47.73
N THR A 126 -12.06 -7.85 -47.75
CA THR A 126 -11.08 -8.57 -46.92
C THR A 126 -10.27 -7.59 -46.10
N TYR A 127 -10.30 -7.76 -44.77
CA TYR A 127 -9.54 -6.94 -43.84
C TYR A 127 -8.49 -7.79 -43.15
N HIS A 128 -7.25 -7.32 -43.20
CA HIS A 128 -6.17 -7.82 -42.36
C HIS A 128 -6.13 -7.03 -41.07
N VAL A 129 -6.42 -7.69 -39.96
CA VAL A 129 -6.48 -7.05 -38.64
C VAL A 129 -5.37 -7.57 -37.76
N SER A 130 -4.68 -6.64 -37.11
CA SER A 130 -3.78 -6.88 -35.99
C SER A 130 -4.59 -6.71 -34.71
N TYR A 131 -4.68 -7.75 -33.90
CA TYR A 131 -5.43 -7.76 -32.65
C TYR A 131 -4.52 -8.16 -31.50
N GLU A 132 -4.60 -7.39 -30.41
CA GLU A 132 -3.89 -7.67 -29.17
C GLU A 132 -4.86 -7.68 -27.99
N ILE A 133 -4.74 -8.70 -27.15
CA ILE A 133 -5.55 -8.86 -25.95
C ILE A 133 -4.69 -9.40 -24.81
N GLU A 134 -5.05 -9.01 -23.59
CA GLU A 134 -4.51 -9.60 -22.38
C GLU A 134 -5.59 -10.21 -21.49
N THR A 135 -5.21 -11.22 -20.71
CA THR A 135 -6.07 -11.88 -19.73
C THR A 135 -5.25 -12.47 -18.60
N TRP A 136 -5.87 -12.67 -17.43
CA TRP A 136 -5.24 -13.26 -16.26
C TRP A 136 -5.98 -14.52 -15.85
N ILE A 137 -5.24 -15.63 -15.79
CA ILE A 137 -5.78 -16.94 -15.45
C ILE A 137 -4.97 -17.50 -14.30
N VAL A 138 -5.66 -18.02 -13.29
CA VAL A 138 -5.03 -18.75 -12.20
C VAL A 138 -4.79 -20.18 -12.67
N ALA A 139 -3.52 -20.54 -12.89
CA ALA A 139 -3.14 -21.91 -13.22
C ALA A 139 -3.10 -22.77 -11.94
N CYS A 140 -4.26 -23.28 -11.50
CA CYS A 140 -4.30 -24.29 -10.45
C CYS A 140 -4.06 -25.67 -11.08
N ASN A 141 -3.06 -26.41 -10.59
CA ASN A 141 -2.80 -27.79 -11.02
C ASN A 141 -3.83 -28.81 -10.48
N GLY A 142 -4.85 -28.37 -9.74
CA GLY A 142 -5.91 -29.20 -9.20
C GLY A 142 -7.14 -29.21 -10.10
N SER A 143 -7.69 -30.39 -10.38
CA SER A 143 -8.90 -30.61 -11.20
C SER A 143 -10.22 -30.22 -10.52
N SER A 144 -10.18 -29.44 -9.44
CA SER A 144 -11.36 -29.05 -8.68
C SER A 144 -11.63 -27.57 -8.89
N ASP A 145 -12.83 -27.26 -9.40
CA ASP A 145 -13.38 -25.91 -9.58
C ASP A 145 -13.57 -25.14 -8.24
N ASP A 146 -13.09 -25.67 -7.12
CA ASP A 146 -13.03 -25.02 -5.81
C ASP A 146 -11.80 -24.14 -5.73
N VAL A 147 -11.92 -22.86 -6.11
CA VAL A 147 -10.83 -21.91 -5.95
C VAL A 147 -11.19 -20.79 -5.00
N SER A 148 -10.33 -20.59 -4.00
CA SER A 148 -10.42 -19.50 -3.03
C SER A 148 -10.55 -18.15 -3.73
N GLY A 149 -11.50 -17.34 -3.28
CA GLY A 149 -11.64 -15.96 -3.73
C GLY A 149 -10.50 -15.06 -3.27
N LEU A 150 -9.80 -15.41 -2.18
CA LEU A 150 -8.61 -14.70 -1.70
C LEU A 150 -7.36 -15.38 -2.25
N VAL A 151 -6.57 -14.64 -3.02
CA VAL A 151 -5.34 -15.12 -3.67
C VAL A 151 -4.14 -14.95 -2.74
N SER A 152 -4.00 -13.77 -2.14
CA SER A 152 -2.91 -13.46 -1.23
C SER A 152 -3.36 -12.43 -0.19
N ASN A 153 -2.84 -12.53 1.03
CA ASN A 153 -2.98 -11.52 2.08
C ASN A 153 -1.65 -11.42 2.83
N ARG A 154 -0.79 -10.50 2.39
CA ARG A 154 0.54 -10.29 2.97
C ARG A 154 0.56 -8.97 3.72
N TYR A 155 1.28 -8.95 4.83
CA TYR A 155 1.42 -7.75 5.64
C TYR A 155 2.80 -7.65 6.29
N SER A 156 3.20 -6.41 6.57
CA SER A 156 4.33 -6.04 7.40
C SER A 156 3.84 -5.41 8.69
N GLN A 157 4.60 -5.57 9.76
CA GLN A 157 4.30 -4.98 11.06
C GLN A 157 5.52 -4.24 11.59
N THR A 158 5.30 -3.03 12.09
CA THR A 158 6.31 -2.21 12.78
C THR A 158 5.91 -2.03 14.23
N HIS A 159 6.91 -1.88 15.10
CA HIS A 159 6.72 -1.69 16.55
C HIS A 159 7.50 -0.45 16.99
N GLU A 160 6.80 0.52 17.55
CA GLU A 160 7.39 1.73 18.12
C GLU A 160 7.11 1.76 19.63
N ILE A 161 8.07 2.18 20.44
CA ILE A 161 7.88 2.32 21.90
C ILE A 161 7.84 3.81 22.21
N ASP A 162 6.74 4.27 22.80
CA ASP A 162 6.54 5.68 23.12
C ASP A 162 7.28 6.11 24.41
N GLY A 163 7.21 7.40 24.73
CA GLY A 163 7.82 7.96 25.95
C GLY A 163 7.21 7.45 27.26
N GLN A 164 6.11 6.71 27.20
CA GLN A 164 5.47 6.05 28.34
C GLN A 164 5.74 4.53 28.36
N HIS A 165 6.67 4.05 27.52
CA HIS A 165 7.00 2.63 27.34
C HIS A 165 5.84 1.77 26.82
N ARG A 166 4.89 2.35 26.09
CA ARG A 166 3.81 1.62 25.42
C ARG A 166 4.23 1.32 23.99
N THR A 167 3.94 0.11 23.55
CA THR A 167 4.20 -0.33 22.19
C THR A 167 3.06 0.09 21.27
N VAL A 168 3.36 0.79 20.19
CA VAL A 168 2.46 1.05 19.07
C VAL A 168 2.83 0.09 17.94
N LYS A 169 1.90 -0.79 17.56
CA LYS A 169 2.04 -1.68 16.41
C LYS A 169 1.34 -1.09 15.21
N THR A 170 2.06 -0.84 14.13
CA THR A 170 1.45 -0.47 12.85
C THR A 170 1.60 -1.64 11.90
N SER A 171 0.47 -2.25 11.53
CA SER A 171 0.41 -3.34 10.58
C SER A 171 -0.15 -2.83 9.26
N GLU A 172 0.54 -3.10 8.16
CA GLU A 172 0.15 -2.69 6.81
C GLU A 172 0.14 -3.91 5.90
N GLY A 173 -0.95 -4.11 5.16
CA GLY A 173 -1.07 -5.27 4.28
C GLY A 173 -1.79 -4.99 2.98
N LEU A 174 -1.60 -5.92 2.06
CA LEU A 174 -2.25 -5.97 0.76
C LEU A 174 -2.90 -7.34 0.60
N ALA A 175 -4.23 -7.33 0.44
CA ALA A 175 -5.01 -8.49 0.09
C ALA A 175 -5.41 -8.41 -1.39
N ILE A 176 -5.21 -9.49 -2.13
CA ILE A 176 -5.56 -9.62 -3.55
C ILE A 176 -6.58 -10.74 -3.70
N PHE A 177 -7.64 -10.46 -4.43
CA PHE A 177 -8.78 -11.32 -4.65
C PHE A 177 -8.95 -11.63 -6.12
N ARG A 178 -9.60 -12.76 -6.37
CA ARG A 178 -10.08 -13.19 -7.68
C ARG A 178 -11.38 -12.49 -8.02
N THR A 179 -11.36 -11.63 -9.04
CA THR A 179 -12.57 -10.90 -9.46
C THR A 179 -13.66 -11.80 -10.03
N ASP A 180 -13.28 -12.92 -10.64
CA ASP A 180 -14.22 -13.88 -11.21
C ASP A 180 -15.05 -14.58 -10.12
N VAL A 181 -14.41 -14.99 -9.04
CA VAL A 181 -15.08 -15.59 -7.86
C VAL A 181 -15.92 -14.55 -7.12
N LEU A 182 -15.40 -13.33 -6.94
CA LEU A 182 -16.15 -12.22 -6.32
C LEU A 182 -17.41 -11.88 -7.12
N GLY A 183 -17.29 -11.80 -8.45
CA GLY A 183 -18.39 -11.53 -9.36
C GLY A 183 -19.46 -12.62 -9.34
N LEU A 184 -19.04 -13.89 -9.31
CA LEU A 184 -19.96 -15.04 -9.18
C LEU A 184 -20.73 -15.01 -7.85
N ALA A 185 -20.05 -14.67 -6.76
CA ALA A 185 -20.66 -14.58 -5.43
C ALA A 185 -21.47 -13.30 -5.20
N GLY A 186 -21.45 -12.33 -6.13
CA GLY A 186 -22.14 -11.05 -5.99
C GLY A 186 -21.62 -10.21 -4.82
N VAL A 187 -20.34 -10.36 -4.48
CA VAL A 187 -19.70 -9.65 -3.37
C VAL A 187 -18.50 -8.83 -3.87
N PHE A 188 -18.14 -7.80 -3.12
CA PHE A 188 -16.98 -6.96 -3.38
C PHE A 188 -15.88 -7.25 -2.35
N ALA A 189 -14.62 -6.95 -2.68
CA ALA A 189 -13.49 -7.24 -1.81
C ALA A 189 -13.66 -6.68 -0.38
N ASP A 190 -14.23 -5.47 -0.21
CA ASP A 190 -14.37 -4.82 1.12
C ASP A 190 -15.35 -5.54 2.06
N ALA A 191 -16.20 -6.43 1.52
CA ALA A 191 -17.03 -7.31 2.34
C ALA A 191 -16.19 -8.23 3.26
N PHE A 192 -14.93 -8.48 2.90
CA PHE A 192 -14.03 -9.37 3.61
C PHE A 192 -13.10 -8.68 4.61
N ARG A 193 -13.19 -7.35 4.81
CA ARG A 193 -12.26 -6.59 5.67
C ARG A 193 -12.03 -7.19 7.06
N HIS A 194 -13.07 -7.72 7.69
CA HIS A 194 -13.00 -8.30 9.03
C HIS A 194 -12.13 -9.56 9.10
N LEU A 195 -11.97 -10.27 7.98
CA LEU A 195 -11.16 -11.49 7.86
C LEU A 195 -9.70 -11.20 7.44
N LEU A 196 -9.44 -10.02 6.89
CA LEU A 196 -8.11 -9.65 6.39
C LEU A 196 -7.18 -9.12 7.48
N LEU A 197 -7.75 -8.43 8.46
CA LEU A 197 -6.99 -7.78 9.50
C LEU A 197 -6.45 -8.80 10.52
N PRO A 198 -5.20 -8.65 10.98
CA PRO A 198 -4.66 -9.51 12.03
C PRO A 198 -5.47 -9.33 13.32
N PRO A 199 -5.61 -10.40 14.14
CA PRO A 199 -6.27 -10.31 15.44
C PRO A 199 -5.52 -9.35 16.37
N ILE A 200 -6.25 -8.62 17.19
CA ILE A 200 -5.66 -7.67 18.15
C ILE A 200 -4.96 -8.48 19.25
N SER A 201 -3.68 -8.18 19.50
CA SER A 201 -2.94 -8.80 20.60
C SER A 201 -3.53 -8.39 21.94
N ARG A 202 -3.44 -9.28 22.94
CA ARG A 202 -3.90 -8.97 24.30
C ARG A 202 -3.19 -7.73 24.85
N GLY A 203 -3.95 -6.83 25.51
CA GLY A 203 -3.42 -5.57 26.07
C GLY A 203 -3.26 -4.46 25.03
N TYR A 204 -3.56 -4.71 23.76
CA TYR A 204 -3.56 -3.71 22.71
C TYR A 204 -4.98 -3.30 22.37
N TYR A 205 -5.12 -2.08 21.87
CA TYR A 205 -6.34 -1.53 21.35
C TYR A 205 -6.12 -1.00 19.94
N ARG A 206 -6.98 -1.40 19.00
CA ARG A 206 -6.95 -0.89 17.63
C ARG A 206 -7.48 0.53 17.58
N GLU A 207 -6.57 1.49 17.57
CA GLU A 207 -6.88 2.92 17.54
C GLU A 207 -7.42 3.33 16.17
N LYS A 208 -6.79 2.85 15.10
CA LYS A 208 -7.10 3.28 13.73
C LYS A 208 -7.10 2.11 12.77
N VAL A 209 -8.07 2.14 11.85
CA VAL A 209 -8.12 1.25 10.67
C VAL A 209 -8.28 2.12 9.44
N ARG A 210 -7.41 1.94 8.46
CA ARG A 210 -7.52 2.53 7.14
C ARG A 210 -7.65 1.40 6.13
N ILE A 211 -8.63 1.48 5.25
CA ILE A 211 -8.88 0.51 4.19
C ILE A 211 -8.98 1.31 2.89
N ASN A 212 -8.15 0.94 1.92
CA ASN A 212 -8.16 1.49 0.58
C ASN A 212 -8.43 0.33 -0.38
N VAL A 213 -9.56 0.39 -1.07
CA VAL A 213 -9.91 -0.60 -2.11
C VAL A 213 -9.33 -0.12 -3.43
N ALA A 214 -8.63 -1.01 -4.15
CA ALA A 214 -8.10 -0.69 -5.47
C ALA A 214 -9.24 -0.38 -6.45
N PRO A 215 -9.05 0.54 -7.42
CA PRO A 215 -10.07 0.89 -8.41
C PRO A 215 -10.58 -0.31 -9.22
N GLU A 216 -9.74 -1.32 -9.41
CA GLU A 216 -10.10 -2.57 -10.09
C GLU A 216 -11.03 -3.47 -9.25
N GLY A 217 -11.25 -3.16 -7.97
CA GLY A 217 -12.12 -3.90 -7.06
C GLY A 217 -11.59 -5.28 -6.63
N ASN A 218 -10.39 -5.62 -7.05
CA ASN A 218 -9.70 -6.89 -6.83
C ASN A 218 -8.74 -6.88 -5.63
N ALA A 219 -8.36 -5.72 -5.10
CA ALA A 219 -7.34 -5.61 -4.07
C ALA A 219 -7.74 -4.65 -2.96
N ILE A 220 -7.27 -4.93 -1.76
CA ILE A 220 -7.44 -4.08 -0.58
C ILE A 220 -6.09 -3.86 0.05
N GLN A 221 -5.68 -2.59 0.11
CA GLN A 221 -4.62 -2.17 0.99
C GLN A 221 -5.24 -1.76 2.33
N TRP A 222 -4.69 -2.26 3.43
CA TRP A 222 -5.17 -1.94 4.76
C TRP A 222 -4.01 -1.55 5.68
N THR A 223 -4.29 -0.66 6.62
CA THR A 223 -3.37 -0.25 7.69
C THR A 223 -4.12 -0.26 9.01
N THR A 224 -3.56 -0.91 10.02
CA THR A 224 -4.09 -0.88 11.40
C THR A 224 -3.03 -0.36 12.35
N VAL A 225 -3.44 0.52 13.25
CA VAL A 225 -2.60 1.00 14.36
C VAL A 225 -3.19 0.45 15.65
N ASP A 226 -2.43 -0.42 16.30
CA ASP A 226 -2.77 -1.06 17.56
C ASP A 226 -1.86 -0.48 18.66
N GLU A 227 -2.43 0.20 19.64
CA GLU A 227 -1.69 0.85 20.73
C GLU A 227 -1.81 0.01 22.01
N GLU A 228 -0.70 -0.27 22.67
CA GLU A 228 -0.67 -0.91 23.98
C GLU A 228 -1.34 -0.02 25.03
N ARG A 229 -2.20 -0.63 25.86
CA ARG A 229 -2.90 0.05 26.96
C ARG A 229 -2.31 -0.41 28.29
N PHE A 230 -2.27 0.49 29.27
CA PHE A 230 -1.84 0.17 30.64
C PHE A 230 -2.71 -0.89 31.31
N TYR A 231 -3.95 -1.03 30.85
CA TYR A 231 -4.93 -1.97 31.37
C TYR A 231 -5.59 -2.69 30.22
N ASP A 232 -5.74 -4.01 30.39
CA ASP A 232 -6.51 -4.83 29.48
C ASP A 232 -8.00 -4.66 29.80
N LEU A 233 -8.75 -4.08 28.87
CA LEU A 233 -10.19 -3.84 29.00
C LEU A 233 -11.01 -5.04 28.49
N GLY A 234 -10.36 -6.09 27.98
CA GLY A 234 -10.99 -7.28 27.42
C GLY A 234 -11.65 -7.04 26.06
N GLU A 235 -12.59 -7.92 25.70
CA GLU A 235 -13.38 -7.78 24.48
C GLU A 235 -14.20 -6.49 24.53
N SER A 236 -14.03 -5.66 23.50
CA SER A 236 -14.63 -4.32 23.43
C SER A 236 -15.87 -4.29 22.56
N ASP A 237 -16.21 -5.34 21.80
CA ASP A 237 -17.47 -5.42 21.06
C ASP A 237 -18.60 -6.00 21.92
N PRO A 238 -19.64 -5.21 22.28
CA PRO A 238 -20.81 -5.70 23.00
C PRO A 238 -21.54 -6.84 22.30
N ARG A 239 -21.47 -6.90 20.96
CA ARG A 239 -22.12 -7.94 20.16
C ARG A 239 -21.44 -9.30 20.32
N ALA A 240 -20.15 -9.29 20.61
CA ALA A 240 -19.35 -10.45 20.94
C ALA A 240 -19.37 -10.78 22.45
N GLY A 241 -20.19 -10.10 23.25
CA GLY A 241 -20.25 -10.27 24.71
C GLY A 241 -19.25 -9.41 25.49
N GLY A 242 -18.58 -8.46 24.82
CA GLY A 242 -17.65 -7.52 25.43
C GLY A 242 -18.31 -6.42 26.27
N THR A 243 -17.50 -5.69 27.02
CA THR A 243 -17.98 -4.59 27.91
C THR A 243 -18.36 -3.34 27.13
N GLY A 244 -17.90 -3.21 25.88
CA GLY A 244 -18.07 -1.99 25.12
C GLY A 244 -17.12 -0.86 25.52
N VAL A 245 -16.23 -1.06 26.48
CA VAL A 245 -15.35 -0.02 27.02
C VAL A 245 -14.13 0.16 26.11
N LEU A 246 -13.84 1.40 25.73
CA LEU A 246 -12.72 1.78 24.87
C LEU A 246 -11.58 2.46 25.63
N ARG A 247 -11.94 3.31 26.59
CA ARG A 247 -11.00 4.11 27.37
C ARG A 247 -11.56 4.30 28.77
N VAL A 248 -10.68 4.27 29.74
CA VAL A 248 -10.99 4.61 31.13
C VAL A 248 -9.96 5.62 31.61
N GLU A 249 -10.44 6.75 32.12
CA GLU A 249 -9.64 7.70 32.86
C GLU A 249 -10.17 7.74 34.28
N ALA A 250 -9.25 7.62 35.24
CA ALA A 250 -9.59 7.68 36.64
C ALA A 250 -8.54 8.51 37.38
N SER A 251 -8.99 9.44 38.19
CA SER A 251 -8.16 10.14 39.16
C SER A 251 -8.66 9.84 40.56
N TYR A 252 -7.73 9.61 41.48
CA TYR A 252 -8.01 9.39 42.89
C TYR A 252 -7.11 10.32 43.72
N GLY A 253 -7.70 11.04 44.66
CA GLY A 253 -7.00 11.95 45.54
C GLY A 253 -7.55 11.88 46.96
N VAL A 254 -6.70 12.13 47.95
CA VAL A 254 -7.10 12.23 49.35
C VAL A 254 -6.65 13.59 49.87
N SER A 255 -7.58 14.31 50.50
CA SER A 255 -7.32 15.59 51.14
C SER A 255 -7.71 15.50 52.61
N SER A 256 -6.90 16.05 53.49
CA SER A 256 -7.23 16.18 54.92
C SER A 256 -7.33 17.65 55.27
N MET A 257 -8.39 18.01 56.00
CA MET A 257 -8.57 19.37 56.49
C MET A 257 -8.37 19.38 58.00
N ASN A 258 -7.51 20.29 58.48
CA ASN A 258 -7.38 20.56 59.89
C ASN A 258 -8.34 21.70 60.26
N ALA A 259 -9.48 21.36 60.85
CA ALA A 259 -10.41 22.36 61.36
C ALA A 259 -9.80 23.03 62.59
N GLY A 260 -9.25 24.23 62.42
CA GLY A 260 -8.67 25.01 63.51
C GLY A 260 -9.70 25.25 64.62
N GLY A 261 -9.65 24.44 65.69
CA GLY A 261 -10.39 24.69 66.93
C GLY A 261 -10.95 23.47 67.65
N MET A 262 -11.28 22.35 66.98
CA MET A 262 -11.75 21.13 67.66
C MET A 262 -11.33 19.85 66.94
N ALA A 263 -10.86 18.88 67.73
CA ALA A 263 -9.96 17.78 67.39
C ALA A 263 -10.63 16.59 66.68
N VAL A 264 -11.20 16.79 65.49
CA VAL A 264 -11.54 15.68 64.61
C VAL A 264 -11.01 15.98 63.21
N LEU A 265 -9.87 15.36 62.89
CA LEU A 265 -9.31 15.38 61.54
C LEU A 265 -10.23 14.57 60.64
N THR A 266 -10.83 15.24 59.65
CA THR A 266 -11.62 14.58 58.62
C THR A 266 -10.82 14.52 57.34
N SER A 267 -10.63 13.30 56.82
CA SER A 267 -10.06 13.07 55.50
C SER A 267 -11.19 12.84 54.50
N VAL A 268 -11.11 13.51 53.34
CA VAL A 268 -12.02 13.34 52.23
C VAL A 268 -11.24 12.75 51.07
N ALA A 269 -11.61 11.54 50.67
CA ALA A 269 -11.13 10.90 49.46
C ALA A 269 -12.09 11.20 48.31
N GLN A 270 -11.55 11.52 47.14
CA GLN A 270 -12.29 11.78 45.93
C GLN A 270 -11.79 10.87 44.81
N CYS A 271 -12.71 10.23 44.10
CA CYS A 271 -12.43 9.46 42.90
C CYS A 271 -13.32 9.97 41.77
N ASP A 272 -12.70 10.39 40.68
CA ASP A 272 -13.38 10.79 39.46
C ASP A 272 -13.01 9.77 38.38
N VAL A 273 -14.02 9.14 37.78
CA VAL A 273 -13.85 8.14 36.74
C VAL A 273 -14.67 8.56 35.54
N GLN A 274 -14.06 8.52 34.36
CA GLN A 274 -14.72 8.70 33.08
C GLN A 274 -14.41 7.50 32.19
N VAL A 275 -15.45 6.91 31.61
CA VAL A 275 -15.38 5.74 30.75
C VAL A 275 -16.01 6.10 29.41
N TRP A 276 -15.27 5.84 28.33
CA TRP A 276 -15.76 5.98 26.96
C TRP A 276 -16.01 4.59 26.39
N GLY A 277 -17.12 4.44 25.69
CA GLY A 277 -17.49 3.23 24.98
C GLY A 277 -17.63 3.43 23.48
N ASN A 278 -17.72 2.32 22.77
CA ASN A 278 -17.95 2.32 21.33
C ASN A 278 -19.41 2.70 21.01
N LYS A 279 -19.71 2.87 19.71
CA LYS A 279 -21.04 3.30 19.25
C LYS A 279 -22.20 2.37 19.65
N TYR A 280 -21.90 1.08 19.87
CA TYR A 280 -22.85 0.04 20.27
C TYR A 280 -22.90 -0.19 21.79
N SER A 281 -22.04 0.48 22.55
CA SER A 281 -21.99 0.32 24.01
C SER A 281 -23.25 0.84 24.68
N ASN A 282 -23.69 0.10 25.69
CA ASN A 282 -24.78 0.53 26.55
C ASN A 282 -24.23 1.44 27.66
N ASN A 283 -24.77 2.65 27.78
CA ASN A 283 -24.39 3.62 28.81
C ASN A 283 -24.51 3.05 30.24
N TRP A 284 -25.43 2.09 30.45
CA TRP A 284 -25.54 1.38 31.72
C TRP A 284 -24.30 0.53 32.02
N THR A 285 -23.81 -0.23 31.04
CA THR A 285 -22.59 -1.04 31.19
C THR A 285 -21.36 -0.16 31.42
N LEU A 286 -21.26 0.99 30.72
CA LEU A 286 -20.20 1.96 30.96
C LEU A 286 -20.26 2.55 32.38
N LEU A 287 -21.46 2.82 32.88
CA LEU A 287 -21.66 3.31 34.23
C LEU A 287 -21.28 2.26 35.29
N GLN A 288 -21.63 0.98 35.05
CA GLN A 288 -21.18 -0.12 35.90
C GLN A 288 -19.65 -0.22 35.95
N ALA A 289 -18.97 -0.05 34.81
CA ALA A 289 -17.52 0.00 34.76
C ALA A 289 -16.94 1.18 35.57
N CYS A 290 -17.58 2.36 35.51
CA CYS A 290 -17.18 3.49 36.35
C CYS A 290 -17.25 3.14 37.85
N PHE A 291 -18.38 2.57 38.27
CA PHE A 291 -18.57 2.17 39.68
C PHE A 291 -17.61 1.07 40.11
N PHE A 292 -17.30 0.12 39.23
CA PHE A 292 -16.32 -0.92 39.51
C PHE A 292 -14.95 -0.31 39.86
N VAL A 293 -14.48 0.67 39.07
CA VAL A 293 -13.22 1.39 39.34
C VAL A 293 -13.31 2.17 40.66
N VAL A 294 -14.41 2.88 40.89
CA VAL A 294 -14.66 3.62 42.14
C VAL A 294 -14.59 2.69 43.35
N PHE A 295 -15.31 1.57 43.33
CA PHE A 295 -15.36 0.62 44.44
C PHE A 295 -14.06 -0.14 44.66
N SER A 296 -13.20 -0.26 43.65
CA SER A 296 -11.85 -0.80 43.84
C SER A 296 -10.96 0.10 44.70
N LYS A 297 -11.27 1.40 44.80
CA LYS A 297 -10.50 2.40 45.56
C LYS A 297 -11.11 2.73 46.92
N PHE A 298 -12.42 2.65 47.05
CA PHE A 298 -13.09 2.93 48.32
C PHE A 298 -13.31 1.63 49.11
N PRO A 299 -12.84 1.55 50.37
CA PRO A 299 -13.28 0.49 51.26
C PRO A 299 -14.76 0.73 51.56
N VAL A 300 -15.67 -0.01 50.92
CA VAL A 300 -17.13 0.16 51.14
C VAL A 300 -17.59 -0.49 52.46
N ASP A 301 -16.65 -0.76 53.38
CA ASP A 301 -17.00 -1.22 54.72
C ASP A 301 -17.56 -0.03 55.52
N ILE A 302 -18.78 -0.19 56.03
CA ILE A 302 -19.55 0.77 56.84
C ILE A 302 -18.74 1.35 58.02
N THR A 303 -17.70 0.63 58.46
CA THR A 303 -16.82 1.04 59.55
C THR A 303 -15.76 2.08 59.15
N SER A 304 -15.54 2.32 57.85
CA SER A 304 -14.41 3.11 57.35
C SER A 304 -14.76 4.55 56.94
N GLY A 305 -16.05 4.91 56.88
CA GLY A 305 -16.50 6.27 56.56
C GLY A 305 -17.92 6.30 55.99
N PHE A 306 -18.28 7.42 55.36
CA PHE A 306 -19.57 7.58 54.67
C PHE A 306 -19.44 8.36 53.36
N LEU A 307 -20.35 8.07 52.42
CA LEU A 307 -20.45 8.79 51.15
C LEU A 307 -20.93 10.23 51.39
N ARG A 308 -20.13 11.20 50.97
CA ARG A 308 -20.45 12.62 51.09
C ARG A 308 -21.17 13.15 49.86
N ASN A 309 -20.68 12.78 48.68
CA ASN A 309 -21.25 13.21 47.41
C ASN A 309 -21.06 12.12 46.34
N VAL A 310 -22.08 11.91 45.52
CA VAL A 310 -22.02 11.05 44.34
C VAL A 310 -22.66 11.81 43.19
N ALA A 311 -21.88 12.11 42.16
CA ALA A 311 -22.35 12.71 40.93
C ALA A 311 -22.18 11.72 39.77
N VAL A 312 -23.28 11.44 39.07
CA VAL A 312 -23.28 10.59 37.88
C VAL A 312 -23.69 11.44 36.70
N ARG A 313 -22.89 11.38 35.64
CA ARG A 313 -23.19 12.03 34.36
C ARG A 313 -23.10 10.98 33.26
N GLN A 314 -24.14 10.91 32.46
CA GLN A 314 -24.14 10.12 31.23
C GLN A 314 -24.28 11.08 30.06
N ASN A 315 -23.40 10.95 29.08
CA ASN A 315 -23.61 11.58 27.81
C ASN A 315 -24.48 10.64 26.97
N LEU A 316 -25.64 11.13 26.52
CA LEU A 316 -26.56 10.31 25.73
C LEU A 316 -26.13 10.27 24.26
N THR A 317 -25.34 11.25 23.84
CA THR A 317 -24.87 11.41 22.45
C THR A 317 -23.43 10.92 22.25
N GLY A 318 -22.52 11.31 23.13
CA GLY A 318 -21.21 10.67 23.26
C GLY A 318 -21.38 9.45 24.13
N ARG A 319 -20.93 8.28 23.70
CA ARG A 319 -21.06 7.03 24.47
C ARG A 319 -20.09 7.07 25.65
N ASP A 320 -20.29 7.97 26.59
CA ASP A 320 -19.44 8.15 27.75
C ASP A 320 -20.25 8.31 29.04
N ALA A 321 -19.69 7.77 30.11
CA ALA A 321 -20.21 7.85 31.46
C ALA A 321 -19.12 8.39 32.39
N GLN A 322 -19.52 9.26 33.31
CA GLN A 322 -18.65 9.84 34.31
C GLN A 322 -19.28 9.67 35.69
N VAL A 323 -18.46 9.26 36.65
CA VAL A 323 -18.83 9.11 38.05
C VAL A 323 -17.80 9.84 38.89
N SER A 324 -18.27 10.73 39.76
CA SER A 324 -17.46 11.40 40.78
C SER A 324 -18.00 11.01 42.15
N VAL A 325 -17.15 10.44 43.00
CA VAL A 325 -17.50 10.04 44.36
C VAL A 325 -16.57 10.71 45.34
N GLN A 326 -17.16 11.39 46.32
CA GLN A 326 -16.46 11.88 47.51
C GLN A 326 -16.88 11.05 48.71
N PHE A 327 -15.89 10.50 49.40
CA PHE A 327 -16.04 9.68 50.58
C PHE A 327 -15.35 10.35 51.75
N GLN A 328 -16.07 10.60 52.83
CA GLN A 328 -15.50 11.09 54.07
C GLN A 328 -15.07 9.89 54.90
N MET A 329 -13.76 9.74 55.10
CA MET A 329 -13.20 8.66 55.89
C MET A 329 -13.36 8.95 57.37
N ASN A 330 -13.57 7.90 58.17
CA ASN A 330 -13.57 8.03 59.61
C ASN A 330 -12.18 8.49 60.10
N PRO A 331 -12.14 9.25 61.21
CA PRO A 331 -10.88 9.64 61.82
C PRO A 331 -10.07 8.38 62.18
N ILE A 332 -8.77 8.38 61.91
CA ILE A 332 -7.90 7.27 62.29
C ILE A 332 -7.75 7.30 63.82
N ASP A 333 -8.33 6.32 64.53
CA ASP A 333 -8.38 6.24 66.00
C ASP A 333 -7.01 6.17 66.69
N ASN A 334 -5.90 6.08 65.94
CA ASN A 334 -4.54 6.19 66.46
C ASN A 334 -3.66 7.05 65.52
N PRO A 335 -3.59 8.38 65.69
CA PRO A 335 -2.61 9.23 65.01
C PRO A 335 -1.17 9.01 65.53
N LYS A 336 -0.87 7.86 66.13
CA LYS A 336 0.39 7.61 66.82
C LYS A 336 1.51 7.35 65.81
N LYS A 337 2.26 8.44 65.56
CA LYS A 337 3.63 8.56 65.00
C LYS A 337 3.72 8.82 63.49
N GLY A 338 3.90 10.09 63.11
CA GLY A 338 4.42 10.53 61.79
C GLY A 338 3.42 11.28 60.91
N LEU A 339 3.79 11.49 59.63
CA LEU A 339 2.96 12.03 58.52
C LEU A 339 1.66 11.24 58.24
N ASN A 340 1.25 10.33 59.14
CA ASN A 340 0.03 9.51 59.15
C ASN A 340 -1.28 10.34 59.28
N LEU A 341 -1.24 11.64 59.01
CA LEU A 341 -2.43 12.47 58.82
C LEU A 341 -3.14 12.17 57.48
N LEU A 342 -2.43 11.57 56.52
CA LEU A 342 -3.00 11.16 55.26
C LEU A 342 -3.35 9.67 55.31
N ALA A 343 -4.62 9.36 55.08
CA ALA A 343 -5.07 7.99 54.84
C ALA A 343 -4.55 7.53 53.47
N ILE A 344 -3.33 7.00 53.44
CA ILE A 344 -2.64 6.59 52.21
C ILE A 344 -3.05 5.20 51.71
N ASP A 345 -3.85 4.44 52.46
CA ASP A 345 -4.17 3.05 52.10
C ASP A 345 -4.91 2.95 50.77
N GLY A 346 -5.79 3.90 50.45
CA GLY A 346 -6.44 3.99 49.13
C GLY A 346 -5.50 4.34 47.98
N LEU A 347 -4.35 4.99 48.27
CA LEU A 347 -3.30 5.27 47.29
C LEU A 347 -2.44 4.04 46.98
N ARG A 348 -2.41 3.03 47.86
CA ARG A 348 -1.59 1.82 47.71
C ARG A 348 -2.21 0.74 46.82
N ALA A 349 -3.52 0.81 46.55
CA ALA A 349 -4.19 -0.17 45.70
C ALA A 349 -3.77 0.00 44.23
N THR A 350 -2.82 -0.79 43.74
CA THR A 350 -2.33 -0.71 42.35
C THR A 350 -3.20 -1.50 41.36
N ASN A 351 -3.89 -2.55 41.81
CA ASN A 351 -4.63 -3.48 40.95
C ASN A 351 -6.13 -3.18 40.89
N VAL A 352 -6.49 -2.03 40.33
CA VAL A 352 -7.89 -1.61 40.10
C VAL A 352 -8.66 -2.59 39.19
N PHE A 353 -7.99 -3.13 38.18
CA PHE A 353 -8.61 -4.04 37.21
C PHE A 353 -8.36 -5.52 37.51
N GLY A 354 -7.67 -5.83 38.62
CA GLY A 354 -7.16 -7.16 38.93
C GLY A 354 -6.09 -7.61 37.91
N ASP A 355 -5.05 -8.28 38.37
CA ASP A 355 -4.26 -9.13 37.48
C ASP A 355 -5.15 -10.32 37.07
N GLN A 356 -6.04 -10.12 36.10
CA GLN A 356 -6.69 -11.23 35.39
C GLN A 356 -5.73 -11.90 34.39
N ASN A 357 -4.43 -11.69 34.58
CA ASN A 357 -3.40 -12.67 34.30
C ASN A 357 -3.44 -13.24 32.88
N GLY A 358 -3.60 -12.40 31.86
CA GLY A 358 -3.46 -12.96 30.53
C GLY A 358 -4.65 -13.81 30.06
N LEU A 359 -5.68 -14.07 30.88
CA LEU A 359 -6.83 -14.87 30.49
C LEU A 359 -7.91 -13.99 29.89
N ASN A 360 -8.17 -14.22 28.61
CA ASN A 360 -9.39 -13.74 27.98
C ASN A 360 -10.54 -14.35 28.81
N PRO A 361 -11.54 -13.60 29.30
CA PRO A 361 -12.74 -14.24 29.79
C PRO A 361 -13.31 -15.00 28.59
N GLY A 362 -13.04 -16.31 28.54
CA GLY A 362 -13.82 -17.20 27.70
C GLY A 362 -15.27 -16.92 28.05
N LEU A 363 -16.06 -16.55 27.04
CA LEU A 363 -17.44 -16.15 27.20
C LEU A 363 -18.16 -17.10 28.16
N PRO A 364 -18.81 -16.59 29.22
CA PRO A 364 -19.75 -17.40 29.98
C PRO A 364 -20.84 -17.84 29.00
N ASN A 365 -20.88 -19.13 28.67
CA ASN A 365 -21.85 -19.79 27.77
C ASN A 365 -21.69 -19.60 26.24
N SER A 366 -20.50 -19.36 25.69
CA SER A 366 -20.33 -19.56 24.23
C SER A 366 -20.14 -21.04 23.87
N ALA A 367 -21.22 -21.80 23.90
CA ALA A 367 -21.32 -23.09 23.21
C ALA A 367 -21.44 -22.89 21.68
N GLY A 368 -20.46 -22.21 21.08
CA GLY A 368 -20.19 -22.21 19.64
C GLY A 368 -21.32 -21.82 18.69
N THR A 369 -22.28 -20.96 19.06
CA THR A 369 -23.51 -20.84 18.28
C THR A 369 -23.92 -19.41 17.91
N ARG A 370 -23.80 -19.15 16.59
CA ARG A 370 -24.74 -18.45 15.66
C ARG A 370 -24.13 -17.39 14.74
N GLY A 371 -22.93 -16.89 15.01
CA GLY A 371 -22.14 -16.11 14.02
C GLY A 371 -21.04 -16.93 13.35
N THR A 372 -20.51 -17.92 14.08
CA THR A 372 -19.39 -18.74 13.63
C THR A 372 -19.75 -19.60 12.44
N MET A 373 -20.91 -20.24 12.33
CA MET A 373 -21.17 -21.19 11.23
C MET A 373 -21.11 -20.55 9.82
N PHE A 374 -21.63 -19.34 9.63
CA PHE A 374 -21.53 -18.61 8.35
C PHE A 374 -20.12 -18.07 8.10
N GLU A 375 -19.41 -17.65 9.15
CA GLU A 375 -17.99 -17.30 9.05
C GLU A 375 -17.12 -18.51 8.80
N THR A 376 -17.37 -19.67 9.40
CA THR A 376 -16.62 -20.91 9.16
C THR A 376 -16.92 -21.42 7.77
N LEU A 377 -18.15 -21.26 7.24
CA LEU A 377 -18.46 -21.58 5.84
C LEU A 377 -17.72 -20.64 4.87
N ARG A 378 -17.73 -19.32 5.14
CA ARG A 378 -17.02 -18.32 4.32
C ARG A 378 -15.50 -18.38 4.46
N THR A 379 -15.01 -18.74 5.63
CA THR A 379 -13.58 -18.87 5.94
C THR A 379 -13.06 -20.24 5.49
N ALA A 380 -13.89 -21.29 5.47
CA ALA A 380 -13.54 -22.58 4.87
C ALA A 380 -13.36 -22.44 3.35
N ILE A 381 -14.18 -21.61 2.69
CA ILE A 381 -13.98 -21.24 1.27
C ILE A 381 -12.62 -20.53 1.05
N MET A 382 -12.05 -19.89 2.08
CA MET A 382 -10.79 -19.15 1.97
C MET A 382 -9.55 -19.83 2.59
N LYS A 383 -9.71 -20.81 3.50
CA LYS A 383 -8.58 -21.39 4.26
C LYS A 383 -7.96 -22.63 3.62
N ASN A 384 -8.70 -23.37 2.80
CA ASN A 384 -8.18 -24.56 2.15
C ASN A 384 -8.04 -24.29 0.66
N VAL A 385 -6.81 -23.99 0.23
CA VAL A 385 -6.47 -23.65 -1.16
C VAL A 385 -6.76 -24.82 -2.13
N CYS A 386 -6.92 -26.05 -1.62
CA CYS A 386 -7.13 -27.25 -2.44
C CYS A 386 -8.09 -28.33 -1.86
N ASP A 387 -8.72 -28.13 -0.69
CA ASP A 387 -9.61 -29.17 -0.10
C ASP A 387 -11.10 -28.80 -0.23
N PRO A 388 -11.96 -29.74 -0.67
CA PRO A 388 -13.38 -29.49 -0.80
C PRO A 388 -14.04 -29.29 0.56
N VAL A 389 -14.77 -28.18 0.71
CA VAL A 389 -15.64 -27.94 1.87
C VAL A 389 -16.89 -28.80 1.70
N ARG A 390 -16.89 -30.01 2.30
CA ARG A 390 -18.14 -30.76 2.43
C ARG A 390 -19.06 -29.99 3.39
N PRO A 391 -20.31 -29.66 3.02
CA PRO A 391 -21.27 -29.19 4.00
C PRO A 391 -21.34 -30.25 5.11
N PRO A 392 -21.26 -29.86 6.40
CA PRO A 392 -21.39 -30.82 7.48
C PRO A 392 -22.71 -31.56 7.28
N GLU A 393 -22.66 -32.90 7.25
CA GLU A 393 -23.87 -33.70 7.17
C GLU A 393 -24.81 -33.27 8.30
N PRO A 394 -26.10 -33.03 8.02
CA PRO A 394 -27.04 -32.51 9.00
C PRO A 394 -27.44 -33.62 9.96
N ASN A 395 -26.55 -34.04 10.86
CA ASN A 395 -26.86 -34.98 11.91
C ASN A 395 -26.25 -34.52 13.25
N GLU A 396 -27.15 -34.40 14.23
CA GLU A 396 -26.91 -34.35 15.68
C GLU A 396 -26.40 -33.03 16.29
N ILE A 397 -27.25 -31.98 16.27
CA ILE A 397 -27.35 -31.08 17.43
C ILE A 397 -28.79 -31.10 17.93
N SER A 398 -29.11 -32.19 18.65
CA SER A 398 -30.25 -32.23 19.58
C SER A 398 -29.85 -31.47 20.84
N GLY A 399 -30.11 -30.16 20.85
CA GLY A 399 -29.95 -29.33 22.04
C GLY A 399 -30.85 -28.11 21.96
N GLY A 400 -31.87 -28.07 22.83
CA GLY A 400 -33.00 -27.15 22.78
C GLY A 400 -32.62 -25.67 22.68
N TYR A 401 -33.24 -24.99 21.71
CA TYR A 401 -33.17 -23.54 21.56
C TYR A 401 -34.46 -22.88 22.05
N GLY A 402 -34.29 -21.89 22.92
CA GLY A 402 -35.25 -20.81 23.08
C GLY A 402 -35.32 -19.95 21.81
N VAL A 403 -36.54 -19.54 21.48
CA VAL A 403 -36.92 -18.74 20.32
C VAL A 403 -36.32 -17.33 20.45
N GLY A 404 -35.38 -16.98 19.57
CA GLY A 404 -34.85 -15.62 19.43
C GLY A 404 -35.46 -14.92 18.22
N SER A 405 -36.04 -13.75 18.44
CA SER A 405 -36.71 -12.90 17.46
C SER A 405 -35.78 -12.38 16.35
N SER A 406 -36.24 -12.51 15.09
CA SER A 406 -35.67 -11.87 13.89
C SER A 406 -35.61 -10.34 14.06
N TYR A 407 -34.50 -9.73 13.65
CA TYR A 407 -34.38 -8.27 13.53
C TYR A 407 -34.67 -7.87 12.08
N ASP A 408 -35.87 -7.36 11.81
CA ASP A 408 -36.37 -6.91 10.50
C ASP A 408 -35.94 -5.46 10.13
N GLY A 409 -34.77 -5.01 10.59
CA GLY A 409 -34.28 -3.67 10.25
C GLY A 409 -33.71 -3.58 8.83
N PRO A 410 -34.00 -2.51 8.06
CA PRO A 410 -33.39 -2.31 6.74
C PRO A 410 -31.86 -2.14 6.89
N PRO A 411 -31.05 -2.71 5.97
CA PRO A 411 -29.61 -2.59 6.02
C PRO A 411 -29.20 -1.10 5.89
N PRO A 412 -28.19 -0.64 6.66
CA PRO A 412 -27.75 0.75 6.60
C PRO A 412 -27.18 1.07 5.22
N ALA A 413 -27.58 2.22 4.66
CA ALA A 413 -27.01 2.75 3.43
C ALA A 413 -25.53 3.11 3.66
N VAL A 414 -24.64 2.44 2.94
CA VAL A 414 -23.20 2.75 2.93
C VAL A 414 -22.95 3.66 1.73
N GLU A 415 -22.63 4.91 2.00
CA GLU A 415 -22.20 5.86 0.98
C GLU A 415 -20.69 5.71 0.78
N VAL A 416 -20.29 5.14 -0.36
CA VAL A 416 -18.88 4.95 -0.73
C VAL A 416 -18.42 6.18 -1.52
N THR A 417 -17.77 7.12 -0.86
CA THR A 417 -17.03 8.20 -1.55
C THR A 417 -15.68 7.67 -2.04
N SER A 418 -15.54 7.48 -3.35
CA SER A 418 -14.23 7.22 -3.96
C SER A 418 -13.44 8.53 -4.00
N THR A 419 -12.41 8.65 -3.16
CA THR A 419 -11.46 9.76 -3.25
C THR A 419 -10.26 9.31 -4.08
N ASP A 420 -10.20 9.73 -5.35
CA ASP A 420 -8.96 9.79 -6.14
C ASP A 420 -8.06 10.86 -5.50
N ILE A 421 -7.38 10.49 -4.42
CA ILE A 421 -6.33 11.31 -3.79
C ILE A 421 -5.08 10.46 -3.80
N LEU A 422 -4.53 10.25 -4.99
CA LEU A 422 -3.08 10.34 -5.08
C LEU A 422 -2.76 11.79 -4.71
N SER A 423 -2.06 12.01 -3.60
CA SER A 423 -1.42 13.31 -3.36
C SER A 423 -0.72 13.68 -4.67
N PRO A 424 -1.01 14.84 -5.29
CA PRO A 424 -0.40 15.20 -6.56
C PRO A 424 1.10 15.06 -6.35
N THR A 425 1.70 14.13 -7.09
CA THR A 425 3.15 13.98 -7.09
C THR A 425 3.70 15.37 -7.34
N PRO A 426 4.56 15.91 -6.45
CA PRO A 426 5.05 17.26 -6.59
C PRO A 426 5.57 17.40 -8.01
N ASP A 427 5.01 18.34 -8.75
CA ASP A 427 5.31 18.47 -10.17
C ASP A 427 6.76 18.93 -10.30
N HIS A 428 7.64 17.96 -10.55
CA HIS A 428 9.09 18.18 -10.62
C HIS A 428 9.49 18.93 -11.89
N TYR A 429 8.56 19.26 -12.78
CA TYR A 429 8.83 20.00 -14.01
C TYR A 429 8.65 21.50 -13.81
N SER A 430 9.65 22.26 -14.26
CA SER A 430 9.52 23.71 -14.36
C SER A 430 8.36 24.09 -15.32
N PRO A 431 7.70 25.25 -15.12
CA PRO A 431 6.69 25.74 -16.06
C PRO A 431 7.19 25.83 -17.51
N GLN A 432 8.49 26.09 -17.71
CA GLN A 432 9.13 26.13 -19.03
C GLN A 432 9.25 24.74 -19.66
N THR A 433 9.57 23.71 -18.88
CA THR A 433 9.64 22.32 -19.34
C THR A 433 8.26 21.80 -19.75
N LYS A 434 7.21 22.20 -19.03
CA LYS A 434 5.83 21.85 -19.39
C LYS A 434 5.37 22.49 -20.70
N ARG A 435 5.81 23.73 -20.94
CA ARG A 435 5.45 24.48 -22.15
C ARG A 435 6.20 23.98 -23.39
N TYR A 436 7.45 23.56 -23.21
CA TYR A 436 8.32 23.09 -24.29
C TYR A 436 9.12 21.86 -23.81
N PRO A 437 8.59 20.65 -24.03
CA PRO A 437 9.18 19.43 -23.51
C PRO A 437 10.50 19.11 -24.21
N TYR A 438 11.44 18.58 -23.43
CA TYR A 438 12.63 17.93 -23.98
C TYR A 438 12.24 16.53 -24.45
N THR A 439 12.56 16.18 -25.70
CA THR A 439 12.32 14.84 -26.25
C THR A 439 13.49 13.91 -25.97
N GLU A 440 14.70 14.44 -25.94
CA GLU A 440 15.93 13.72 -25.61
C GLU A 440 16.85 14.63 -24.80
N TYR A 441 17.47 14.08 -23.75
CA TYR A 441 18.54 14.72 -23.02
C TYR A 441 19.58 13.67 -22.63
N LYS A 442 20.68 13.59 -23.38
CA LYS A 442 21.72 12.58 -23.23
C LYS A 442 23.02 13.22 -22.80
N ILE A 443 23.62 12.71 -21.74
CA ILE A 443 24.95 13.09 -21.27
C ILE A 443 25.79 11.83 -21.19
N LYS A 444 27.03 11.91 -21.65
CA LYS A 444 28.02 10.85 -21.56
C LYS A 444 29.30 11.44 -20.98
N SER A 445 29.69 10.96 -19.80
CA SER A 445 30.95 11.33 -19.17
C SER A 445 32.01 10.24 -19.40
N THR A 446 33.12 10.60 -20.03
CA THR A 446 34.27 9.72 -20.23
C THR A 446 35.47 10.26 -19.45
N TYR A 447 36.11 9.41 -18.65
CA TYR A 447 37.34 9.76 -17.95
C TYR A 447 38.55 9.13 -18.65
N THR A 448 39.53 9.94 -19.00
CA THR A 448 40.79 9.48 -19.60
C THR A 448 41.94 9.80 -18.66
N THR A 449 42.65 8.78 -18.20
CA THR A 449 43.81 8.94 -17.33
C THR A 449 45.07 8.58 -18.10
N GLN A 450 45.98 9.54 -18.22
CA GLN A 450 47.32 9.32 -18.75
C GLN A 450 48.27 9.11 -17.58
N ASN A 451 48.91 7.95 -17.50
CA ASN A 451 49.81 7.60 -16.41
C ASN A 451 51.19 8.27 -16.50
N GLY A 452 51.41 9.14 -17.48
CA GLY A 452 52.70 9.78 -17.74
C GLY A 452 53.81 8.82 -18.16
N ARG A 453 53.46 7.57 -18.54
CA ARG A 453 54.42 6.56 -18.98
C ARG A 453 54.52 6.58 -20.50
N TYR A 454 55.74 6.70 -21.01
CA TYR A 454 56.04 6.68 -22.43
C TYR A 454 56.98 5.51 -22.74
N GLN A 455 56.64 4.72 -23.75
CA GLN A 455 57.47 3.63 -24.23
C GLN A 455 58.43 4.19 -25.28
N SER A 456 59.69 4.36 -24.89
CA SER A 456 60.76 4.82 -25.79
C SER A 456 61.42 3.63 -26.46
N PRO A 457 61.60 3.64 -27.79
CA PRO A 457 62.45 2.67 -28.46
C PRO A 457 63.88 2.84 -27.96
N VAL A 458 64.58 1.71 -27.80
CA VAL A 458 66.01 1.67 -27.49
C VAL A 458 66.71 1.25 -28.79
N ALA A 459 67.77 1.95 -29.18
CA ALA A 459 68.51 1.60 -30.38
C ALA A 459 69.16 0.21 -30.22
N GLY A 460 68.79 -0.74 -31.07
CA GLY A 460 69.28 -2.12 -31.07
C GLY A 460 68.68 -2.95 -32.22
N PRO A 461 68.95 -4.27 -32.30
CA PRO A 461 68.32 -5.18 -33.26
C PRO A 461 66.78 -5.17 -33.15
N ASP A 462 66.06 -5.61 -34.20
CA ASP A 462 64.58 -5.58 -34.26
C ASP A 462 63.86 -6.26 -33.08
N SER A 463 64.56 -7.12 -32.32
CA SER A 463 64.04 -7.79 -31.12
C SER A 463 64.33 -7.04 -29.81
N SER A 464 64.81 -5.80 -29.85
CA SER A 464 65.18 -5.06 -28.64
C SER A 464 63.94 -4.64 -27.87
N GLU A 465 63.93 -4.91 -26.57
CA GLU A 465 62.86 -4.43 -25.69
C GLU A 465 62.89 -2.91 -25.61
N SER A 466 61.71 -2.29 -25.77
CA SER A 466 61.53 -0.86 -25.53
C SER A 466 61.66 -0.53 -24.05
N SER A 467 62.18 0.66 -23.73
CA SER A 467 62.23 1.15 -22.35
C SER A 467 60.98 1.97 -22.02
N VAL A 468 60.40 1.78 -20.84
CA VAL A 468 59.27 2.61 -20.37
C VAL A 468 59.79 3.65 -19.40
N VAL A 469 59.69 4.93 -19.78
CA VAL A 469 60.07 6.07 -18.94
C VAL A 469 58.84 6.74 -18.34
N ASN A 470 58.98 7.25 -17.11
CA ASN A 470 57.91 8.01 -16.44
C ASN A 470 58.19 9.51 -16.56
N LEU A 471 57.41 10.20 -17.39
CA LEU A 471 57.58 11.62 -17.74
C LEU A 471 56.91 12.55 -16.74
N HIS A 472 55.76 12.18 -16.18
CA HIS A 472 55.00 13.00 -15.24
C HIS A 472 54.08 12.17 -14.34
N ALA A 473 53.56 12.77 -13.27
CA ALA A 473 52.53 12.15 -12.43
C ALA A 473 51.23 11.94 -13.23
N PRO A 474 50.40 10.92 -12.92
CA PRO A 474 49.19 10.65 -13.69
C PRO A 474 48.24 11.84 -13.74
N THR A 475 47.79 12.18 -14.95
CA THR A 475 46.81 13.24 -15.19
C THR A 475 45.50 12.63 -15.67
N SER A 476 44.38 13.12 -15.16
CA SER A 476 43.06 12.68 -15.59
C SER A 476 42.30 13.83 -16.25
N GLN A 477 41.60 13.52 -17.33
CA GLN A 477 40.67 14.42 -17.99
C GLN A 477 39.27 13.82 -17.96
N ARG A 478 38.27 14.67 -17.85
CA ARG A 478 36.86 14.31 -18.01
C ARG A 478 36.33 14.96 -19.29
N LEU A 479 35.88 14.14 -20.21
CA LEU A 479 35.18 14.53 -21.42
C LEU A 479 33.67 14.37 -21.17
N VAL A 480 32.91 15.45 -21.26
CA VAL A 480 31.45 15.42 -21.13
C VAL A 480 30.84 15.75 -22.49
N GLU A 481 30.29 14.73 -23.13
CA GLU A 481 29.52 14.86 -24.36
C GLU A 481 28.04 14.98 -23.97
N TRP A 482 27.35 15.96 -24.51
CA TRP A 482 25.92 16.12 -24.27
C TRP A 482 25.16 16.45 -25.55
N THR A 483 23.92 15.96 -25.61
CA THR A 483 22.97 16.22 -26.69
C THR A 483 21.61 16.46 -26.07
N CYS A 484 20.94 17.51 -26.49
CA CYS A 484 19.59 17.80 -26.07
C CYS A 484 18.68 18.19 -27.23
N GLU A 485 17.44 17.75 -27.14
CA GLU A 485 16.39 17.99 -28.11
C GLU A 485 15.17 18.57 -27.42
N ARG A 486 14.58 19.62 -28.03
CA ARG A 486 13.43 20.32 -27.46
C ARG A 486 12.49 20.81 -28.55
N VAL A 487 11.19 20.69 -28.29
CA VAL A 487 10.14 21.06 -29.24
C VAL A 487 9.78 22.54 -29.08
N ASN A 488 9.73 23.27 -30.19
CA ASN A 488 9.33 24.67 -30.34
C ASN A 488 10.19 25.73 -29.63
N GLU A 489 11.23 25.34 -28.92
CA GLU A 489 12.20 26.25 -28.29
C GLU A 489 13.61 25.65 -28.35
N ILE A 490 14.62 26.51 -28.53
CA ILE A 490 16.03 26.08 -28.50
C ILE A 490 16.34 25.48 -27.10
N PRO A 491 16.97 24.30 -27.02
CA PRO A 491 17.35 23.70 -25.75
C PRO A 491 18.28 24.62 -24.96
N ALA A 492 18.14 24.67 -23.64
CA ALA A 492 19.06 25.43 -22.80
C ALA A 492 20.44 24.76 -22.85
N ILE A 493 21.47 25.56 -23.16
CA ILE A 493 22.85 25.08 -23.18
C ILE A 493 23.27 24.81 -21.73
N PRO A 494 23.73 23.60 -21.39
CA PRO A 494 24.17 23.27 -20.06
C PRO A 494 25.38 24.11 -19.65
N SER A 495 25.38 24.68 -18.45
CA SER A 495 26.53 25.46 -17.97
C SER A 495 27.79 24.60 -17.94
N PRO A 496 28.93 25.03 -18.52
CA PRO A 496 30.19 24.32 -18.41
C PRO A 496 30.84 24.49 -17.03
N ASN A 497 30.35 25.41 -16.19
CA ASN A 497 30.90 25.65 -14.87
C ASN A 497 30.38 24.63 -13.86
N LEU A 498 31.31 23.91 -13.24
CA LEU A 498 31.02 22.94 -12.18
C LEU A 498 31.14 23.67 -10.82
N PRO A 499 30.25 23.39 -9.85
CA PRO A 499 30.39 23.93 -8.49
C PRO A 499 31.59 23.33 -7.72
N SER A 500 32.24 22.32 -8.30
CA SER A 500 33.32 21.57 -7.67
C SER A 500 34.70 22.14 -8.02
N ASP A 501 35.51 22.42 -7.00
CA ASP A 501 36.90 22.86 -7.16
C ASP A 501 37.82 21.78 -7.76
N PHE A 502 37.36 20.54 -7.92
CA PHE A 502 38.19 19.43 -8.40
C PHE A 502 38.42 19.42 -9.92
N PHE A 503 37.56 20.11 -10.66
CA PHE A 503 37.60 20.15 -12.12
C PHE A 503 37.94 21.57 -12.58
N THR A 504 38.76 21.66 -13.63
CA THR A 504 39.06 22.93 -14.28
C THR A 504 38.73 22.78 -15.75
N LEU A 505 37.83 23.64 -16.26
CA LEU A 505 37.43 23.64 -17.66
C LEU A 505 38.64 23.98 -18.53
N LEU A 506 38.99 23.08 -19.46
CA LEU A 506 40.06 23.27 -20.44
C LEU A 506 39.52 23.80 -21.76
N SER A 507 38.43 23.19 -22.26
CA SER A 507 37.78 23.61 -23.49
C SER A 507 36.28 23.37 -23.45
N SER A 508 35.56 24.18 -24.21
CA SER A 508 34.13 24.10 -24.41
C SER A 508 33.87 24.26 -25.90
N ASP A 509 33.30 23.24 -26.52
CA ASP A 509 32.88 23.25 -27.92
C ASP A 509 31.37 22.99 -27.97
N VAL A 510 30.62 23.93 -28.54
CA VAL A 510 29.15 23.85 -28.62
C VAL A 510 28.75 23.95 -30.07
N GLY A 511 28.12 22.89 -30.58
CA GLY A 511 27.61 22.85 -31.94
C GLY A 511 26.46 23.83 -32.14
N LEU A 512 26.30 24.30 -33.37
CA LEU A 512 25.14 25.11 -33.74
C LEU A 512 23.85 24.26 -33.63
N ALA A 513 22.76 24.89 -33.22
CA ALA A 513 21.46 24.24 -33.15
C ALA A 513 20.99 23.85 -34.56
N ASN A 514 20.77 22.55 -34.78
CA ASN A 514 20.06 22.04 -35.94
C ASN A 514 18.56 22.05 -35.64
N TYR A 515 17.73 22.28 -36.65
CA TYR A 515 16.28 22.18 -36.51
C TYR A 515 15.70 21.19 -37.52
N GLU A 516 14.68 20.46 -37.09
CA GLU A 516 13.91 19.52 -37.91
C GLU A 516 12.42 19.84 -37.77
N MET A 517 11.66 19.83 -38.86
CA MET A 517 10.22 20.07 -38.81
C MET A 517 9.48 18.74 -38.63
N LEU A 518 8.73 18.62 -37.53
CA LEU A 518 7.91 17.45 -37.24
C LEU A 518 6.63 17.44 -38.10
N ALA A 519 6.00 16.28 -38.24
CA ALA A 519 4.79 16.11 -39.04
C ALA A 519 3.60 17.00 -38.61
N GLY A 520 3.62 17.52 -37.37
CA GLY A 520 2.62 18.44 -36.83
C GLY A 520 2.88 19.93 -37.10
N GLY A 521 3.97 20.28 -37.78
CA GLY A 521 4.39 21.68 -37.98
C GLY A 521 5.21 22.25 -36.82
N ASP A 522 5.38 21.49 -35.73
CA ASP A 522 6.29 21.81 -34.65
C ASP A 522 7.76 21.72 -35.10
N ILE A 523 8.62 22.53 -34.51
CA ILE A 523 10.05 22.55 -34.81
C ILE A 523 10.80 21.84 -33.69
N LEU A 524 11.51 20.77 -34.02
CA LEU A 524 12.44 20.10 -33.10
C LEU A 524 13.81 20.75 -33.21
N TYR A 525 14.30 21.34 -32.12
CA TYR A 525 15.64 21.89 -32.04
C TYR A 525 16.57 20.89 -31.38
N LYS A 526 17.72 20.61 -32.00
CA LYS A 526 18.77 19.72 -31.52
C LYS A 526 20.09 20.46 -31.38
N ILE A 527 20.68 20.41 -30.20
CA ILE A 527 22.00 21.00 -29.92
C ILE A 527 22.86 19.99 -29.16
N SER A 528 24.16 20.00 -29.45
CA SER A 528 25.13 19.12 -28.83
C SER A 528 26.41 19.88 -28.51
N GLY A 529 27.13 19.45 -27.49
CA GLY A 529 28.41 20.04 -27.13
C GLY A 529 29.33 19.08 -26.39
N ILE A 530 30.58 19.50 -26.27
CA ILE A 530 31.66 18.77 -25.64
C ILE A 530 32.38 19.71 -24.67
N TYR A 531 32.43 19.30 -23.40
CA TYR A 531 33.22 19.98 -22.38
C TYR A 531 34.39 19.10 -21.95
N VAL A 532 35.60 19.67 -21.94
CA VAL A 532 36.81 18.98 -21.49
C VAL A 532 37.28 19.61 -20.20
N TYR A 533 37.41 18.80 -19.16
CA TYR A 533 37.91 19.22 -17.85
C TYR A 533 39.22 18.52 -17.52
N SER A 534 40.17 19.24 -16.94
CA SER A 534 41.28 18.63 -16.20
C SER A 534 40.85 18.32 -14.77
N CYS A 535 41.18 17.13 -14.27
CA CYS A 535 41.02 16.78 -12.86
C CYS A 535 42.27 17.20 -12.08
N LYS A 536 42.10 17.95 -10.98
CA LYS A 536 43.23 18.32 -10.10
C LYS A 536 43.89 17.12 -9.40
N LYS A 537 43.17 16.00 -9.27
CA LYS A 537 43.66 14.72 -8.75
C LYS A 537 43.39 13.61 -9.75
N LYS A 538 44.27 12.62 -9.82
CA LYS A 538 44.06 11.42 -10.64
C LYS A 538 42.75 10.74 -10.22
N LYS A 539 42.00 10.23 -11.20
CA LYS A 539 40.85 9.34 -11.00
C LYS A 539 41.24 7.93 -11.46
N GLY A 540 41.20 6.96 -10.55
CA GLY A 540 41.58 5.57 -10.78
C GLY A 540 40.47 4.59 -10.42
N ALA A 541 40.76 3.29 -10.57
CA ALA A 541 39.87 2.22 -10.14
C ALA A 541 39.63 2.32 -8.62
N GLY A 542 38.37 2.42 -8.20
CA GLY A 542 37.96 2.57 -6.80
C GLY A 542 37.60 4.01 -6.38
N ASP A 543 37.92 5.02 -7.19
CA ASP A 543 37.41 6.37 -6.95
C ASP A 543 35.93 6.45 -7.38
N THR A 544 35.11 7.15 -6.59
CA THR A 544 33.78 7.55 -7.04
C THR A 544 33.92 8.46 -8.26
N LEU A 545 33.49 7.93 -9.42
CA LEU A 545 33.32 8.69 -10.65
C LEU A 545 31.92 9.32 -10.62
N GLN A 546 31.79 10.57 -11.06
CA GLN A 546 30.46 11.12 -11.31
C GLN A 546 29.91 10.45 -12.58
N ILE A 547 28.90 9.60 -12.43
CA ILE A 547 28.23 8.92 -13.55
C ILE A 547 27.07 9.81 -14.01
N ASP A 548 27.00 10.05 -15.33
CA ASP A 548 25.86 10.59 -16.10
C ASP A 548 25.04 11.73 -15.48
N ALA A 549 25.65 12.51 -14.58
CA ALA A 549 25.09 13.72 -14.06
C ALA A 549 25.34 14.88 -15.04
N ALA A 550 24.37 15.77 -15.11
CA ALA A 550 24.52 17.03 -15.79
C ALA A 550 25.72 17.80 -15.23
N PRO A 551 26.52 18.48 -16.07
CA PRO A 551 27.70 19.21 -15.62
C PRO A 551 27.43 20.04 -14.35
N TRP A 552 26.36 20.82 -14.31
CA TRP A 552 26.06 21.68 -13.18
C TRP A 552 25.50 20.97 -11.94
N MET A 553 25.28 19.65 -11.99
CA MET A 553 24.83 18.85 -10.85
C MET A 553 26.00 18.09 -10.23
N ASP A 554 26.33 18.41 -8.98
CA ASP A 554 27.25 17.60 -8.18
C ASP A 554 26.45 16.48 -7.49
N TYR A 555 26.34 15.33 -8.15
CA TYR A 555 25.78 14.12 -7.55
C TYR A 555 26.93 13.23 -7.07
N PRO A 556 27.29 13.26 -5.77
CA PRO A 556 28.23 12.29 -5.21
C PRO A 556 27.55 10.92 -5.16
N ILE A 557 28.07 9.95 -5.91
CA ILE A 557 27.66 8.55 -5.81
C ILE A 557 28.30 7.98 -4.54
N GLY A 558 27.53 7.88 -3.46
CA GLY A 558 28.07 7.32 -2.22
C GLY A 558 27.11 7.23 -1.05
N ASP A 559 26.10 8.09 -0.96
CA ASP A 559 25.40 8.22 0.33
C ASP A 559 24.12 7.40 0.52
N ASN A 560 23.62 6.56 -0.43
CA ASN A 560 22.55 5.58 -0.07
C ASN A 560 22.14 4.47 -1.08
N VAL A 561 22.94 4.07 -2.07
CA VAL A 561 22.59 2.88 -2.89
C VAL A 561 23.69 1.83 -2.77
N GLY A 562 23.61 1.05 -1.71
CA GLY A 562 24.44 -0.13 -1.49
C GLY A 562 24.12 -1.22 -2.50
N VAL A 563 24.90 -1.28 -3.57
CA VAL A 563 25.12 -2.53 -4.32
C VAL A 563 26.61 -2.77 -4.37
N ILE A 564 27.11 -3.57 -3.41
CA ILE A 564 28.43 -4.20 -3.52
C ILE A 564 28.18 -5.70 -3.73
N PRO A 565 28.61 -6.28 -4.86
CA PRO A 565 28.63 -7.71 -5.02
C PRO A 565 29.81 -8.29 -4.24
N GLY A 566 29.50 -9.02 -3.16
CA GLY A 566 30.43 -9.91 -2.46
C GLY A 566 31.34 -9.23 -1.42
N GLY A 567 30.96 -9.32 -0.14
CA GLY A 567 31.84 -8.98 0.98
C GLY A 567 31.07 -8.81 2.28
N SER A 568 31.22 -9.76 3.20
CA SER A 568 30.64 -9.70 4.55
C SER A 568 31.46 -8.77 5.45
N SER A 569 30.84 -7.73 5.99
CA SER A 569 31.20 -7.23 7.33
C SER A 569 30.10 -6.37 7.97
N GLN A 570 29.86 -6.66 9.25
CA GLN A 570 29.15 -5.83 10.22
C GLN A 570 29.91 -4.53 10.48
N ILE A 571 29.23 -3.39 10.70
CA ILE A 571 29.62 -2.26 11.59
C ILE A 571 28.31 -1.50 11.95
N ILE A 572 27.85 -1.50 13.21
CA ILE A 572 28.04 -0.52 14.31
C ILE A 572 27.51 0.90 14.01
N GLY A 573 26.58 1.39 14.85
CA GLY A 573 25.93 2.70 14.73
C GLY A 573 26.67 3.87 15.40
N GLY A 574 26.20 5.09 15.10
CA GLY A 574 26.57 6.34 15.77
C GLY A 574 26.30 7.60 14.90
N PRO A 575 26.06 8.79 15.48
CA PRO A 575 24.82 9.54 15.24
C PRO A 575 24.95 10.95 14.60
N GLY A 576 23.83 11.40 14.01
CA GLY A 576 23.20 12.72 14.22
C GLY A 576 23.77 13.97 13.56
N PHE A 577 23.02 14.57 12.62
CA PHE A 577 23.06 16.02 12.35
C PHE A 577 21.64 16.58 12.09
N SER A 578 21.36 17.74 12.69
CA SER A 578 20.10 18.50 12.64
C SER A 578 20.20 19.64 11.60
N PRO A 579 19.10 20.12 10.99
CA PRO A 579 19.14 21.00 9.82
C PRO A 579 19.19 22.49 10.19
N GLY A 580 20.00 23.25 9.44
CA GLY A 580 20.12 24.70 9.54
C GLY A 580 19.06 25.46 8.74
N ILE A 581 18.46 26.45 9.40
CA ILE A 581 17.47 27.43 8.95
C ILE A 581 18.14 28.44 7.99
N LEU A 582 17.52 28.71 6.83
CA LEU A 582 17.89 29.83 5.94
C LEU A 582 16.93 31.00 6.14
N ALA A 583 17.51 32.19 6.21
CA ALA A 583 16.93 33.44 6.67
C ALA A 583 16.15 34.22 5.60
N ASP A 584 15.22 35.01 6.10
CA ASP A 584 14.31 35.94 5.44
C ASP A 584 14.98 37.12 4.71
N ASP A 585 14.24 37.54 3.68
CA ASP A 585 14.12 38.82 2.98
C ASP A 585 14.94 40.06 3.43
N VAL A 586 15.65 40.60 2.43
CA VAL A 586 16.29 41.92 2.44
C VAL A 586 15.29 42.99 2.01
N ASN A 587 14.89 43.86 2.94
CA ASN A 587 14.20 45.12 2.65
C ASN A 587 15.18 46.16 2.08
N ALA A 588 14.85 46.70 0.90
CA ALA A 588 15.53 47.83 0.29
C ALA A 588 14.96 49.17 0.80
N ALA A 589 15.84 50.08 1.23
CA ALA A 589 15.56 51.49 1.41
C ALA A 589 16.16 52.29 0.23
N PRO A 590 15.55 53.39 -0.24
CA PRO A 590 16.07 54.17 -1.36
C PRO A 590 16.98 55.32 -0.88
N PRO A 591 17.96 55.76 -1.70
CA PRO A 591 18.50 57.12 -1.61
C PRO A 591 17.87 58.03 -2.68
N GLY A 592 17.93 59.34 -2.43
CA GLY A 592 17.43 60.39 -3.32
C GLY A 592 18.27 60.65 -4.56
#